data_AF-A0A132MXE2-F1
#
_entry.id   AF-A0A132MXE2-F1
#
_cell.length_a   1.000
_cell.length_b   1.000
_cell.length_c   1.000
_cell.angle_alpha   90.00
_cell.angle_beta   90.00
_cell.angle_gamma   90.00
#
_symmetry.space_group_name_H-M   'P 1'
#
loop_
_entity.id
_entity.type
_entity.pdbx_description
1 polymer ?
#
loop_
_entity_poly.entity_id
_entity_poly.type
_entity_poly.pdbx_seq_one_letter_code
_entity_poly.pdbx_strand_id
1 'polypeptide(L)'
;MTRSTALTRLSGLLAAAGFVGWLLRPLIEFWAPPPRLDLLAALAVCGLGGVGWWLSARSAPRVRQAASPGVLDAVPTRLPRPFRRSWRLFVLALVCMITPLGGGVLADRPSNARLDQVAVIREHGARIAPVEVVEVLSVSPISRSNTFGSTLIVEVPDAHGEMHRVRVEVARTIGRPEPGEHLSALYSPADPSLGVIIDDGNLEGLLGGPSRMWILLAVMWGVTCLGLVWLLAALSELNRAFRKLRAGVRARRAVGTEVSIQGSGACQLTVKVGQQRDTRQVIEPALLGTAGNATVHLIVDRHLDASVLAEDLGYGPVWLCWLPEHKRLPGNTVAAVLITADGQTLWVRVPEAELDTLSAGPLPWRDTPARPFGPYNVWRQRVHPAGVPAVVVGFLAAVAQAAFTPAGLASWLLWIVIALSPATATLLWYQRRTRLLKNAQETATV
;
A
#
# COMPACT_ATOMS: atom_id res chain seq x y z
N MET A 1 3.76 -9.28 25.57
CA MET A 1 4.32 -8.71 24.33
C MET A 1 4.35 -7.21 24.41
N THR A 2 5.07 -6.60 23.49
CA THR A 2 5.20 -5.15 23.38
C THR A 2 3.98 -4.61 22.66
N ARG A 3 2.96 -4.19 23.42
CA ARG A 3 2.01 -3.20 22.87
C ARG A 3 2.83 -2.06 22.29
N SER A 4 2.46 -1.58 21.11
CA SER A 4 3.16 -0.48 20.44
C SER A 4 3.43 0.64 21.45
N THR A 5 4.70 0.93 21.75
CA THR A 5 5.08 2.04 22.63
C THR A 5 4.72 3.35 21.93
N ALA A 6 4.63 4.46 22.69
CA ALA A 6 4.48 5.78 22.06
C ALA A 6 5.57 6.03 21.01
N LEU A 7 6.79 5.51 21.27
CA LEU A 7 7.93 5.62 20.38
C LEU A 7 7.77 4.77 19.10
N THR A 8 7.31 3.50 19.18
CA THR A 8 7.03 2.75 17.93
C THR A 8 5.92 3.40 17.11
N ARG A 9 4.90 3.97 17.75
CA ARG A 9 3.83 4.71 17.04
C ARG A 9 4.38 5.95 16.35
N LEU A 10 5.16 6.77 17.06
CA LEU A 10 5.74 8.00 16.53
C LEU A 10 6.70 7.71 15.39
N SER A 11 7.61 6.75 15.55
CA SER A 11 8.52 6.34 14.46
C SER A 11 7.77 5.77 13.25
N GLY A 12 6.71 4.99 13.49
CA GLY A 12 5.84 4.50 12.42
C GLY A 12 5.08 5.62 11.69
N LEU A 13 4.62 6.64 12.42
CA LEU A 13 3.98 7.83 11.83
C LEU A 13 4.97 8.65 11.01
N LEU A 14 6.19 8.85 11.49
CA LEU A 14 7.25 9.53 10.74
C LEU A 14 7.60 8.77 9.46
N ALA A 15 7.73 7.44 9.54
CA ALA A 15 7.96 6.60 8.37
C ALA A 15 6.84 6.76 7.33
N ALA A 16 5.57 6.71 7.78
CA ALA A 16 4.41 6.88 6.91
C ALA A 16 4.34 8.28 6.31
N ALA A 17 4.60 9.34 7.10
CA ALA A 17 4.60 10.71 6.64
C ALA A 17 5.70 10.96 5.60
N GLY A 18 6.91 10.46 5.83
CA GLY A 18 8.00 10.52 4.86
C GLY A 18 7.67 9.80 3.56
N PHE A 19 7.07 8.60 3.64
CA PHE A 19 6.62 7.84 2.47
C PHE A 19 5.52 8.58 1.69
N VAL A 20 4.52 9.14 2.37
CA VAL A 20 3.46 9.94 1.73
C VAL A 20 4.05 11.19 1.08
N GLY A 21 4.96 11.88 1.75
CA GLY A 21 5.67 13.03 1.19
C GLY A 21 6.44 12.66 -0.08
N TRP A 22 7.14 11.52 -0.07
CA TRP A 22 7.86 11.00 -1.23
C TRP A 22 6.93 10.64 -2.40
N LEU A 23 5.73 10.13 -2.13
CA LEU A 23 4.73 9.83 -3.17
C LEU A 23 4.06 11.09 -3.75
N LEU A 24 3.78 12.10 -2.91
CA LEU A 24 3.04 13.29 -3.33
C LEU A 24 3.93 14.35 -3.99
N ARG A 25 5.18 14.50 -3.56
CA ARG A 25 6.09 15.54 -4.11
C ARG A 25 6.33 15.43 -5.61
N PRO A 26 6.45 14.24 -6.23
CA PRO A 26 6.50 14.12 -7.68
C PRO A 26 5.22 14.58 -8.39
N LEU A 27 4.07 14.58 -7.71
CA LEU A 27 2.79 15.05 -8.25
C LEU A 27 2.69 16.59 -8.24
N ILE A 28 3.30 17.21 -7.24
CA ILE A 28 3.24 18.67 -7.01
C ILE A 28 4.35 19.37 -7.80
N GLU A 29 5.58 18.85 -7.72
CA GLU A 29 6.78 19.40 -8.34
C GLU A 29 7.34 18.40 -9.34
N PHE A 30 6.60 18.18 -10.42
CA PHE A 30 6.90 17.14 -11.40
C PHE A 30 8.23 17.37 -12.14
N TRP A 31 8.52 18.64 -12.46
CA TRP A 31 9.66 19.07 -13.27
C TRP A 31 10.91 19.51 -12.48
N ALA A 32 10.93 19.32 -11.16
CA ALA A 32 12.10 19.69 -10.36
C ALA A 32 13.36 18.93 -10.82
N PRO A 33 14.48 19.64 -11.11
CA PRO A 33 15.71 19.04 -11.59
C PRO A 33 16.39 18.19 -10.50
N PRO A 34 17.15 17.15 -10.87
CA PRO A 34 17.99 16.42 -9.92
C PRO A 34 19.21 17.25 -9.47
N PRO A 35 19.72 17.04 -8.24
CA PRO A 35 19.19 16.14 -7.22
C PRO A 35 17.93 16.70 -6.57
N ARG A 36 16.92 15.85 -6.42
CA ARG A 36 15.66 16.22 -5.74
C ARG A 36 15.84 16.17 -4.23
N LEU A 37 16.43 17.21 -3.67
CA LEU A 37 16.67 17.37 -2.23
C LEU A 37 15.37 17.25 -1.43
N ASP A 38 14.25 17.68 -2.03
CA ASP A 38 12.92 17.53 -1.50
C ASP A 38 12.52 16.04 -1.35
N LEU A 39 12.75 15.20 -2.36
CA LEU A 39 12.48 13.76 -2.27
C LEU A 39 13.46 13.05 -1.34
N LEU A 40 14.74 13.44 -1.37
CA LEU A 40 15.77 12.87 -0.51
C LEU A 40 15.47 13.16 0.97
N ALA A 41 14.99 14.36 1.30
CA ALA A 41 14.56 14.69 2.66
C ALA A 41 13.36 13.82 3.10
N ALA A 42 12.37 13.62 2.22
CA ALA A 42 11.22 12.76 2.52
C ALA A 42 11.63 11.29 2.72
N LEU A 43 12.55 10.78 1.88
CA LEU A 43 13.13 9.45 2.01
C LEU A 43 13.99 9.31 3.27
N ALA A 44 14.74 10.35 3.66
CA ALA A 44 15.52 10.35 4.90
C ALA A 44 14.59 10.26 6.13
N VAL A 45 13.51 11.05 6.17
CA VAL A 45 12.48 10.94 7.23
C VAL A 45 11.84 9.55 7.23
N CYS A 46 11.54 9.00 6.05
CA CYS A 46 11.00 7.65 5.91
C CYS A 46 11.97 6.59 6.46
N GLY A 47 13.24 6.67 6.09
CA GLY A 47 14.30 5.74 6.49
C GLY A 47 14.59 5.83 7.98
N LEU A 48 14.78 7.03 8.52
CA LEU A 48 15.00 7.25 9.95
C LEU A 48 13.79 6.81 10.79
N GLY A 49 12.57 7.11 10.34
CA GLY A 49 11.34 6.62 10.95
C GLY A 49 11.25 5.10 10.92
N GLY A 50 11.60 4.46 9.80
CA GLY A 50 11.62 3.01 9.63
C GLY A 50 12.64 2.32 10.52
N VAL A 51 13.87 2.85 10.60
CA VAL A 51 14.92 2.36 11.50
C VAL A 51 14.51 2.56 12.96
N GLY A 52 13.99 3.74 13.31
CA GLY A 52 13.48 4.02 14.66
C GLY A 52 12.34 3.07 15.04
N TRP A 53 11.42 2.79 14.12
CA TRP A 53 10.35 1.81 14.31
C TRP A 53 10.92 0.40 14.50
N TRP A 54 11.90 0.01 13.69
CA TRP A 54 12.52 -1.31 13.77
C TRP A 54 13.27 -1.52 15.10
N LEU A 55 14.11 -0.55 15.49
CA LEU A 55 14.85 -0.58 16.75
C LEU A 55 13.90 -0.60 17.94
N SER A 56 12.88 0.26 17.93
CA SER A 56 11.91 0.32 19.03
C SER A 56 11.01 -0.92 19.09
N ALA A 57 10.64 -1.52 17.95
CA ALA A 57 9.91 -2.77 17.92
C ALA A 57 10.76 -3.94 18.45
N ARG A 58 12.09 -3.89 18.26
CA ARG A 58 13.05 -4.89 18.73
C ARG A 58 13.34 -4.75 20.23
N SER A 59 13.45 -3.52 20.71
CA SER A 59 13.84 -3.18 22.09
C SER A 59 12.67 -3.01 23.04
N ALA A 60 11.44 -2.97 22.55
CA ALA A 60 10.31 -2.74 23.44
C ALA A 60 10.26 -3.86 24.52
N PRO A 61 10.02 -3.49 25.80
CA PRO A 61 9.94 -4.46 26.88
C PRO A 61 8.68 -5.30 26.72
N ARG A 62 8.78 -6.62 26.90
CA ARG A 62 7.62 -7.53 26.97
C ARG A 62 6.76 -7.10 28.17
N VAL A 63 5.87 -6.13 27.98
CA VAL A 63 4.93 -5.74 29.03
C VAL A 63 3.97 -6.91 29.19
N ARG A 64 4.26 -7.73 30.20
CA ARG A 64 3.38 -8.78 30.69
C ARG A 64 2.31 -8.07 31.52
N GLN A 65 1.37 -7.41 30.84
CA GLN A 65 0.05 -7.30 31.46
C GLN A 65 -0.51 -8.71 31.38
N ALA A 66 -0.18 -9.53 32.38
CA ALA A 66 -1.00 -10.69 32.64
C ALA A 66 -2.43 -10.15 32.67
N ALA A 67 -3.32 -10.71 31.85
CA ALA A 67 -4.72 -10.68 32.23
C ALA A 67 -4.73 -11.07 33.71
N SER A 68 -5.26 -10.22 34.59
CA SER A 68 -5.36 -10.62 35.99
C SER A 68 -6.03 -12.00 35.97
N PRO A 69 -5.46 -13.02 36.63
CA PRO A 69 -6.11 -14.32 36.77
C PRO A 69 -7.39 -14.05 37.54
N GLY A 70 -8.43 -13.75 36.79
CA GLY A 70 -9.62 -13.06 37.24
C GLY A 70 -10.78 -13.73 36.55
N VAL A 71 -11.85 -13.86 37.32
CA VAL A 71 -13.13 -14.39 36.88
C VAL A 71 -13.51 -13.74 35.55
N LEU A 72 -13.94 -14.57 34.58
CA LEU A 72 -14.43 -14.06 33.31
C LEU A 72 -15.60 -13.12 33.53
N ASP A 73 -15.38 -11.85 33.22
CA ASP A 73 -16.40 -10.81 33.30
C ASP A 73 -17.45 -10.97 32.18
N ALA A 74 -18.52 -10.19 32.29
CA ALA A 74 -19.58 -10.14 31.30
C ALA A 74 -19.12 -9.63 29.92
N VAL A 75 -19.64 -10.26 28.87
CA VAL A 75 -19.38 -10.03 27.44
C VAL A 75 -19.91 -8.67 26.97
N PRO A 76 -19.07 -7.80 26.38
CA PRO A 76 -19.47 -6.53 25.83
C PRO A 76 -20.36 -6.66 24.58
N THR A 77 -21.51 -5.98 24.56
CA THR A 77 -22.46 -6.00 23.43
C THR A 77 -21.98 -5.19 22.21
N ARG A 78 -21.03 -4.27 22.41
CA ARG A 78 -20.51 -3.38 21.35
C ARG A 78 -19.09 -3.76 20.94
N LEU A 79 -18.97 -4.73 20.04
CA LEU A 79 -17.66 -5.12 19.49
C LEU A 79 -17.10 -4.07 18.51
N PRO A 80 -15.75 -3.94 18.40
CA PRO A 80 -15.12 -3.11 17.38
C PRO A 80 -15.40 -3.62 15.97
N ARG A 81 -15.12 -2.81 14.94
CA ARG A 81 -15.18 -3.28 13.56
C ARG A 81 -14.10 -4.36 13.34
N PRO A 82 -14.38 -5.44 12.59
CA PRO A 82 -13.33 -6.38 12.22
C PRO A 82 -12.23 -5.63 11.48
N PHE A 83 -10.98 -5.87 11.88
CA PHE A 83 -9.83 -5.24 11.25
C PHE A 83 -9.82 -5.65 9.77
N ARG A 84 -9.83 -4.65 8.86
CA ARG A 84 -9.96 -4.90 7.42
C ARG A 84 -8.68 -5.51 6.89
N ARG A 85 -8.58 -6.85 6.87
CA ARG A 85 -7.49 -7.60 6.21
C ARG A 85 -7.28 -7.14 4.76
N SER A 86 -8.37 -6.80 4.08
CA SER A 86 -8.39 -6.23 2.73
C SER A 86 -7.66 -4.89 2.60
N TRP A 87 -7.55 -4.09 3.67
CA TRP A 87 -6.91 -2.79 3.63
C TRP A 87 -5.41 -2.88 3.41
N ARG A 88 -4.74 -3.88 3.99
CA ARG A 88 -3.28 -4.06 3.81
C ARG A 88 -2.93 -4.48 2.39
N LEU A 89 -3.69 -5.44 1.84
CA LEU A 89 -3.53 -5.86 0.44
C LEU A 89 -3.91 -4.74 -0.52
N PHE A 90 -4.92 -3.93 -0.17
CA PHE A 90 -5.25 -2.73 -0.91
C PHE A 90 -4.11 -1.72 -0.90
N VAL A 91 -3.56 -1.37 0.27
CA VAL A 91 -2.42 -0.45 0.37
C VAL A 91 -1.20 -0.98 -0.38
N LEU A 92 -0.89 -2.28 -0.28
CA LEU A 92 0.20 -2.89 -1.02
C LEU A 92 -0.04 -2.82 -2.53
N ALA A 93 -1.22 -3.23 -3.01
CA ALA A 93 -1.56 -3.16 -4.43
C ALA A 93 -1.56 -1.72 -4.95
N LEU A 94 -2.05 -0.78 -4.14
CA LEU A 94 -2.03 0.64 -4.42
C LEU A 94 -0.59 1.14 -4.60
N VAL A 95 0.32 0.81 -3.67
CA VAL A 95 1.74 1.16 -3.77
C VAL A 95 2.37 0.51 -5.00
N CYS A 96 2.16 -0.78 -5.24
CA CYS A 96 2.70 -1.48 -6.40
C CYS A 96 2.17 -0.95 -7.73
N MET A 97 0.98 -0.34 -7.76
CA MET A 97 0.42 0.30 -8.97
C MET A 97 0.87 1.76 -9.13
N ILE A 98 0.88 2.56 -8.07
CA ILE A 98 1.31 3.97 -8.13
C ILE A 98 2.78 4.08 -8.55
N THR A 99 3.63 3.26 -7.93
CA THR A 99 5.09 3.38 -8.02
C THR A 99 5.61 3.26 -9.47
N PRO A 100 5.32 2.19 -10.24
CA PRO A 100 5.82 2.06 -11.61
C PRO A 100 5.16 3.05 -12.58
N LEU A 101 3.92 3.49 -12.32
CA LEU A 101 3.23 4.49 -13.14
C LEU A 101 3.81 5.90 -12.92
N GLY A 102 3.96 6.35 -11.66
CA GLY A 102 4.67 7.59 -11.35
C GLY A 102 6.10 7.57 -11.90
N GLY A 103 6.70 6.38 -11.94
CA GLY A 103 7.99 6.14 -12.55
C GLY A 103 8.06 6.24 -14.06
N GLY A 104 7.06 5.70 -14.75
CA GLY A 104 6.94 5.83 -16.19
C GLY A 104 6.76 7.27 -16.65
N VAL A 105 6.02 8.06 -15.85
CA VAL A 105 5.82 9.48 -16.12
C VAL A 105 7.11 10.27 -15.84
N LEU A 106 7.85 9.96 -14.75
CA LEU A 106 9.17 10.57 -14.49
C LEU A 106 10.24 10.14 -15.50
N ALA A 107 10.08 8.99 -16.14
CA ALA A 107 10.97 8.53 -17.23
C ALA A 107 10.73 9.30 -18.54
N ASP A 108 9.56 9.92 -18.72
CA ASP A 108 9.18 10.71 -19.89
C ASP A 108 9.53 12.21 -19.75
N ARG A 109 10.44 12.53 -18.81
CA ARG A 109 10.96 13.89 -18.63
C ARG A 109 11.73 14.34 -19.89
N PRO A 110 11.44 15.51 -20.48
CA PRO A 110 12.33 16.29 -21.30
C PRO A 110 13.72 16.36 -20.69
N SER A 111 14.71 16.40 -21.58
CA SER A 111 16.10 16.59 -21.22
C SER A 111 16.26 17.82 -20.32
N ASN A 112 17.20 17.74 -19.36
CA ASN A 112 17.52 18.86 -18.46
C ASN A 112 17.76 20.18 -19.23
N ALA A 113 18.38 20.09 -20.42
CA ALA A 113 18.59 21.24 -21.30
C ALA A 113 17.30 21.96 -21.72
N ARG A 114 16.19 21.24 -21.96
CA ARG A 114 14.90 21.85 -22.32
C ARG A 114 14.25 22.51 -21.09
N LEU A 115 14.45 21.96 -19.89
CA LEU A 115 13.96 22.56 -18.64
C LEU A 115 14.74 23.82 -18.26
N ASP A 116 16.05 23.80 -18.42
CA ASP A 116 16.92 24.97 -18.19
C ASP A 116 16.54 26.10 -19.17
N GLN A 117 16.30 25.77 -20.44
CA GLN A 117 15.83 26.75 -21.43
C GLN A 117 14.46 27.36 -21.08
N VAL A 118 13.49 26.54 -20.61
CA VAL A 118 12.19 27.04 -20.14
C VAL A 118 12.36 27.99 -18.95
N ALA A 119 13.24 27.66 -18.00
CA ALA A 119 13.51 28.51 -16.84
C ALA A 119 14.09 29.87 -17.25
N VAL A 120 15.08 29.88 -18.14
CA VAL A 120 15.70 31.11 -18.65
C VAL A 120 14.68 31.96 -19.42
N ILE A 121 13.88 31.37 -20.30
CA ILE A 121 12.81 32.08 -21.05
C ILE A 121 11.78 32.68 -20.08
N ARG A 122 11.46 31.97 -18.98
CA ARG A 122 10.52 32.43 -17.96
C ARG A 122 11.04 33.64 -17.18
N GLU A 123 12.31 33.63 -16.79
CA GLU A 123 12.96 34.76 -16.09
C GLU A 123 12.94 36.04 -16.94
N HIS A 124 12.99 35.91 -18.27
CA HIS A 124 12.99 37.02 -19.21
C HIS A 124 11.57 37.38 -19.72
N GLY A 125 10.50 37.00 -19.01
CA GLY A 125 9.13 37.39 -19.37
C GLY A 125 8.52 36.53 -20.49
N ALA A 126 8.44 35.22 -20.24
CA ALA A 126 7.87 34.26 -21.19
C ALA A 126 6.41 34.59 -21.59
N ARG A 127 6.11 34.38 -22.88
CA ARG A 127 4.77 34.46 -23.44
C ARG A 127 4.48 33.20 -24.26
N ILE A 128 3.25 32.71 -24.16
CA ILE A 128 2.70 31.72 -25.09
C ILE A 128 1.93 32.48 -26.17
N ALA A 129 2.32 32.32 -27.43
CA ALA A 129 1.61 32.89 -28.57
C ALA A 129 1.75 31.98 -29.80
N PRO A 130 0.83 32.09 -30.77
CA PRO A 130 1.01 31.45 -32.07
C PRO A 130 2.24 32.05 -32.79
N VAL A 131 3.07 31.18 -33.36
CA VAL A 131 4.23 31.51 -34.17
C VAL A 131 4.08 30.87 -35.55
N GLU A 132 4.48 31.58 -36.59
CA GLU A 132 4.38 31.09 -37.96
C GLU A 132 5.62 30.28 -38.33
N VAL A 133 5.41 29.11 -38.94
CA VAL A 133 6.48 28.29 -39.50
C VAL A 133 6.89 28.86 -40.85
N VAL A 134 8.07 29.48 -40.93
CA VAL A 134 8.59 30.05 -42.18
C VAL A 134 9.20 28.96 -43.05
N GLU A 135 10.01 28.08 -42.44
CA GLU A 135 10.71 27.02 -43.16
C GLU A 135 10.75 25.72 -42.35
N VAL A 136 10.63 24.61 -43.06
CA VAL A 136 10.74 23.25 -42.52
C VAL A 136 12.03 22.64 -43.05
N LEU A 137 13.08 22.60 -42.21
CA LEU A 137 14.40 22.14 -42.61
C LEU A 137 14.51 20.62 -42.63
N SER A 138 13.86 19.94 -41.69
CA SER A 138 13.84 18.47 -41.63
C SER A 138 12.62 17.97 -40.89
N VAL A 139 12.06 16.83 -41.31
CA VAL A 139 10.96 16.15 -40.60
C VAL A 139 11.26 14.66 -40.53
N SER A 140 11.14 14.09 -39.34
CA SER A 140 11.29 12.65 -39.10
C SER A 140 10.14 12.14 -38.22
N PRO A 141 9.58 10.95 -38.50
CA PRO A 141 8.57 10.36 -37.62
C PRO A 141 9.22 9.89 -36.31
N ILE A 142 8.69 10.33 -35.16
CA ILE A 142 9.19 9.92 -33.83
C ILE A 142 8.53 8.62 -33.37
N SER A 143 7.26 8.40 -33.76
CA SER A 143 6.54 7.19 -33.36
C SER A 143 5.52 6.76 -34.42
N ARG A 144 4.84 5.62 -34.20
CA ARG A 144 3.72 5.17 -35.06
C ARG A 144 2.45 6.03 -34.91
N SER A 145 2.40 6.93 -33.94
CA SER A 145 1.38 7.98 -33.89
C SER A 145 1.75 9.12 -34.85
N ASN A 146 0.80 10.01 -35.18
CA ASN A 146 1.03 11.20 -36.02
C ASN A 146 1.94 12.26 -35.34
N THR A 147 3.05 11.86 -34.71
CA THR A 147 4.00 12.75 -34.04
C THR A 147 5.32 12.78 -34.79
N PHE A 148 5.76 13.98 -35.14
CA PHE A 148 6.98 14.20 -35.91
C PHE A 148 7.99 15.02 -35.13
N GLY A 149 9.27 14.70 -35.30
CA GLY A 149 10.40 15.49 -34.87
C GLY A 149 10.87 16.34 -36.03
N SER A 150 10.89 17.64 -35.85
CA SER A 150 11.20 18.60 -36.91
C SER A 150 12.23 19.64 -36.49
N THR A 151 13.00 20.08 -37.48
CA THR A 151 13.83 21.29 -37.39
C THR A 151 13.10 22.37 -38.17
N LEU A 152 12.69 23.43 -37.49
CA LEU A 152 11.85 24.50 -38.03
C LEU A 152 12.56 25.85 -37.93
N ILE A 153 12.24 26.77 -38.83
CA ILE A 153 12.49 28.20 -38.64
C ILE A 153 11.13 28.85 -38.41
N VAL A 154 10.98 29.52 -37.28
CA VAL A 154 9.74 30.21 -36.91
C VAL A 154 9.97 31.69 -36.75
N GLU A 155 8.93 32.48 -37.00
CA GLU A 155 8.96 33.93 -36.76
C GLU A 155 8.29 34.29 -35.44
N VAL A 156 9.00 35.09 -34.63
CA VAL A 156 8.54 35.57 -33.32
C VAL A 156 8.70 37.09 -33.21
N PRO A 157 7.70 37.82 -32.70
CA PRO A 157 7.81 39.26 -32.48
C PRO A 157 8.59 39.56 -31.20
N ASP A 158 9.45 40.57 -31.23
CA ASP A 158 10.07 41.11 -30.02
C ASP A 158 9.14 42.10 -29.27
N ALA A 159 9.65 42.70 -28.19
CA ALA A 159 8.91 43.67 -27.38
C ALA A 159 8.49 44.93 -28.15
N HIS A 160 9.14 45.23 -29.29
CA HIS A 160 8.84 46.37 -30.16
C HIS A 160 7.98 45.97 -31.38
N GLY A 161 7.70 44.68 -31.53
CA GLY A 161 6.93 44.13 -32.65
C GLY A 161 7.76 43.80 -33.89
N GLU A 162 9.09 43.86 -33.83
CA GLU A 162 9.94 43.40 -34.93
C GLU A 162 9.97 41.87 -34.98
N MET A 163 9.91 41.32 -36.19
CA MET A 163 9.85 39.87 -36.41
C MET A 163 11.26 39.29 -36.48
N HIS A 164 11.55 38.33 -35.60
CA HIS A 164 12.83 37.61 -35.54
C HIS A 164 12.66 36.17 -36.00
N ARG A 165 13.58 35.71 -36.85
CA ARG A 165 13.63 34.32 -37.30
C ARG A 165 14.47 33.49 -36.35
N VAL A 166 13.84 32.51 -35.71
CA VAL A 166 14.49 31.65 -34.74
C VAL A 166 14.45 30.21 -35.22
N ARG A 167 15.62 29.56 -35.20
CA ARG A 167 15.76 28.15 -35.53
C ARG A 167 15.42 27.29 -34.31
N VAL A 168 14.52 26.33 -34.50
CA VAL A 168 14.12 25.34 -33.50
C VAL A 168 14.60 23.97 -33.96
N GLU A 169 15.61 23.42 -33.29
CA GLU A 169 16.26 22.18 -33.72
C GLU A 169 15.53 20.89 -33.31
N VAL A 170 14.65 20.96 -32.31
CA VAL A 170 13.95 19.79 -31.77
C VAL A 170 12.48 20.12 -31.49
N ALA A 171 11.74 20.49 -32.53
CA ALA A 171 10.29 20.69 -32.43
C ALA A 171 9.55 19.35 -32.50
N ARG A 172 8.58 19.14 -31.60
CA ARG A 172 7.63 18.02 -31.65
C ARG A 172 6.27 18.56 -32.09
N THR A 173 5.73 18.02 -33.17
CA THR A 173 4.44 18.45 -33.73
C THR A 173 3.48 17.27 -33.88
N ILE A 174 2.19 17.53 -33.70
CA ILE A 174 1.11 16.59 -34.00
C ILE A 174 0.69 16.84 -35.46
N GLY A 175 1.05 15.93 -36.36
CA GLY A 175 0.97 16.15 -37.80
C GLY A 175 2.31 16.58 -38.39
N ARG A 176 2.44 16.40 -39.71
CA ARG A 176 3.62 16.82 -40.46
C ARG A 176 3.55 18.35 -40.59
N PRO A 177 4.53 19.11 -40.09
CA PRO A 177 4.46 20.56 -40.11
C PRO A 177 4.65 21.09 -41.54
N GLU A 178 3.92 22.15 -41.87
CA GLU A 178 3.98 22.82 -43.17
C GLU A 178 4.37 24.30 -43.05
N PRO A 179 5.07 24.89 -44.04
CA PRO A 179 5.29 26.33 -44.08
C PRO A 179 3.96 27.11 -44.08
N GLY A 180 3.88 28.21 -43.32
CA GLY A 180 2.67 29.01 -43.09
C GLY A 180 1.76 28.47 -41.97
N GLU A 181 2.07 27.30 -41.40
CA GLU A 181 1.34 26.76 -40.26
C GLU A 181 1.61 27.60 -39.01
N HIS A 182 0.56 27.84 -38.22
CA HIS A 182 0.65 28.55 -36.95
C HIS A 182 0.71 27.55 -35.80
N LEU A 183 1.84 27.50 -35.11
CA LEU A 183 2.07 26.63 -33.97
C LEU A 183 2.07 27.45 -32.68
N SER A 184 1.50 26.92 -31.60
CA SER A 184 1.64 27.55 -30.28
C SER A 184 3.08 27.38 -29.79
N ALA A 185 3.71 28.44 -29.29
CA ALA A 185 5.09 28.35 -28.79
C ALA A 185 5.34 29.25 -27.58
N LEU A 186 6.31 28.84 -26.76
CA LEU A 186 6.88 29.60 -25.66
C LEU A 186 8.14 30.33 -26.15
N TYR A 187 8.18 31.64 -25.96
CA TYR A 187 9.39 32.46 -26.16
C TYR A 187 9.34 33.68 -25.25
N SER A 188 10.44 34.44 -25.19
CA SER A 188 10.47 35.75 -24.53
C SER A 188 10.46 36.86 -25.58
N PRO A 189 9.48 37.78 -25.57
CA PRO A 189 9.54 38.97 -26.41
C PRO A 189 10.67 39.93 -26.00
N ALA A 190 11.11 39.89 -24.73
CA ALA A 190 12.18 40.74 -24.23
C ALA A 190 13.56 40.32 -24.78
N ASP A 191 13.72 39.02 -25.08
CA ASP A 191 14.91 38.49 -25.74
C ASP A 191 14.56 37.26 -26.61
N PRO A 192 14.25 37.48 -27.90
CA PRO A 192 13.94 36.40 -28.85
C PRO A 192 15.11 35.41 -29.08
N SER A 193 16.34 35.81 -28.75
CA SER A 193 17.54 35.00 -28.98
C SER A 193 17.67 33.81 -28.02
N LEU A 194 16.91 33.83 -26.91
CA LEU A 194 16.82 32.72 -25.94
C LEU A 194 16.21 31.44 -26.52
N GLY A 195 15.64 31.54 -27.73
CA GLY A 195 15.06 30.43 -28.46
C GLY A 195 13.55 30.31 -28.31
N VAL A 196 12.98 29.39 -29.07
CA VAL A 196 11.55 29.13 -29.13
C VAL A 196 11.27 27.66 -28.84
N ILE A 197 10.30 27.40 -27.96
CA ILE A 197 9.85 26.04 -27.64
C ILE A 197 8.44 25.86 -28.16
N ILE A 198 8.29 25.03 -29.19
CA ILE A 198 6.98 24.67 -29.75
C ILE A 198 6.19 23.84 -28.73
N ASP A 199 4.92 24.19 -28.54
CA ASP A 199 3.95 23.48 -27.71
C ASP A 199 3.47 22.21 -28.42
N ASP A 200 3.77 21.07 -27.83
CA ASP A 200 3.34 19.74 -28.26
C ASP A 200 2.05 19.28 -27.54
N GLY A 201 1.34 20.20 -26.89
CA GLY A 201 0.18 19.94 -26.04
C GLY A 201 0.52 19.69 -24.57
N ASN A 202 1.80 19.75 -24.20
CA ASN A 202 2.29 19.58 -22.82
C ASN A 202 3.02 20.82 -22.27
N LEU A 203 3.04 21.93 -22.99
CA LEU A 203 3.74 23.15 -22.57
C LEU A 203 3.15 23.76 -21.28
N GLU A 204 1.82 23.67 -21.10
CA GLU A 204 1.16 24.02 -19.83
C GLU A 204 1.72 23.19 -18.65
N GLY A 205 2.02 21.91 -18.91
CA GLY A 205 2.69 21.03 -17.96
C GLY A 205 4.09 21.53 -17.60
N LEU A 206 4.88 21.92 -18.60
CA LEU A 206 6.24 22.47 -18.42
C LEU A 206 6.28 23.76 -17.59
N LEU A 207 5.21 24.56 -17.64
CA LEU A 207 5.07 25.81 -16.89
C LEU A 207 4.54 25.60 -15.45
N GLY A 208 4.36 24.34 -15.02
CA GLY A 208 3.90 23.99 -13.68
C GLY A 208 2.38 23.83 -13.56
N GLY A 209 1.64 23.84 -14.67
CA GLY A 209 0.22 23.49 -14.71
C GLY A 209 -0.04 21.98 -14.67
N PRO A 210 -1.24 21.53 -14.26
CA PRO A 210 -1.61 20.12 -14.30
C PRO A 210 -1.77 19.67 -15.75
N SER A 211 -0.98 18.68 -16.21
CA SER A 211 -1.14 18.19 -17.59
C SER A 211 -2.51 17.50 -17.77
N ARG A 212 -3.11 17.61 -18.96
CA ARG A 212 -4.41 16.97 -19.26
C ARG A 212 -4.34 15.44 -19.14
N MET A 213 -3.21 14.86 -19.52
CA MET A 213 -2.90 13.44 -19.32
C MET A 213 -2.92 13.06 -17.82
N TRP A 214 -2.44 13.95 -16.95
CA TRP A 214 -2.45 13.78 -15.49
C TRP A 214 -3.86 13.73 -14.91
N ILE A 215 -4.76 14.61 -15.35
CA ILE A 215 -6.15 14.63 -14.89
C ILE A 215 -6.84 13.31 -15.30
N LEU A 216 -6.66 12.87 -16.56
CA LEU A 216 -7.24 11.62 -17.05
C LEU A 216 -6.70 10.40 -16.29
N LEU A 217 -5.38 10.32 -16.08
CA LEU A 217 -4.74 9.26 -15.31
C LEU A 217 -5.23 9.25 -13.85
N ALA A 218 -5.30 10.41 -13.20
CA ALA A 218 -5.80 10.53 -11.84
C ALA A 218 -7.27 10.10 -11.70
N VAL A 219 -8.12 10.45 -12.67
CA VAL A 219 -9.54 10.04 -12.71
C VAL A 219 -9.68 8.53 -12.93
N MET A 220 -9.04 7.97 -13.95
CA MET A 220 -9.04 6.52 -14.20
C MET A 220 -8.52 5.73 -13.00
N TRP A 221 -7.52 6.29 -12.32
CA TRP A 221 -6.92 5.71 -11.15
C TRP A 221 -7.82 5.77 -9.92
N GLY A 222 -8.48 6.91 -9.68
CA GLY A 222 -9.51 7.04 -8.65
C GLY A 222 -10.61 5.99 -8.82
N VAL A 223 -11.08 5.81 -10.05
CA VAL A 223 -12.10 4.79 -10.40
C VAL A 223 -11.57 3.37 -10.18
N THR A 224 -10.35 3.06 -10.58
CA THR A 224 -9.75 1.72 -10.42
C THR A 224 -9.50 1.40 -8.95
N CYS A 225 -9.03 2.36 -8.15
CA CYS A 225 -8.85 2.20 -6.72
C CYS A 225 -10.19 1.97 -6.01
N LEU A 226 -11.21 2.77 -6.32
CA LEU A 226 -12.57 2.59 -5.80
C LEU A 226 -13.14 1.22 -6.20
N GLY A 227 -12.95 0.82 -7.45
CA GLY A 227 -13.34 -0.49 -7.97
C GLY A 227 -12.66 -1.64 -7.22
N LEU A 228 -11.35 -1.55 -6.98
CA LEU A 228 -10.59 -2.57 -6.25
C LEU A 228 -11.00 -2.65 -4.77
N VAL A 229 -11.24 -1.51 -4.10
CA VAL A 229 -11.78 -1.48 -2.73
C VAL A 229 -13.15 -2.14 -2.69
N TRP A 230 -14.03 -1.80 -3.62
CA TRP A 230 -15.37 -2.36 -3.70
C TRP A 230 -15.33 -3.86 -3.96
N LEU A 231 -14.49 -4.32 -4.88
CA LEU A 231 -14.29 -5.74 -5.20
C LEU A 231 -13.75 -6.52 -3.99
N LEU A 232 -12.70 -6.03 -3.33
CA LEU A 232 -12.12 -6.69 -2.14
C LEU A 232 -13.09 -6.69 -0.93
N ALA A 233 -13.92 -5.66 -0.80
CA ALA A 233 -14.95 -5.58 0.24
C ALA A 233 -16.16 -6.47 -0.08
N ALA A 234 -16.56 -6.53 -1.35
CA ALA A 234 -17.70 -7.31 -1.83
C ALA A 234 -17.38 -8.82 -1.79
N LEU A 235 -16.19 -9.23 -2.21
CA LEU A 235 -15.81 -10.65 -2.33
C LEU A 235 -15.41 -11.31 -1.02
N SER A 236 -15.15 -10.56 0.06
CA SER A 236 -14.73 -11.16 1.32
C SER A 236 -15.91 -11.69 2.13
N GLU A 237 -16.29 -12.94 1.87
CA GLU A 237 -17.29 -13.68 2.66
C GLU A 237 -17.00 -13.65 4.16
N LEU A 238 -15.72 -13.69 4.53
CA LEU A 238 -15.23 -13.57 5.90
C LEU A 238 -15.65 -12.23 6.56
N ASN A 239 -15.54 -11.11 5.84
CA ASN A 239 -15.96 -9.80 6.37
C ASN A 239 -17.48 -9.71 6.50
N ARG A 240 -18.24 -10.38 5.63
CA ARG A 240 -19.70 -10.48 5.76
C ARG A 240 -20.06 -11.30 7.00
N ALA A 241 -19.39 -12.43 7.23
CA ALA A 241 -19.60 -13.27 8.42
C ALA A 241 -19.26 -12.55 9.72
N PHE A 242 -18.11 -11.86 9.83
CA PHE A 242 -17.78 -11.07 11.02
C PHE A 242 -18.74 -9.89 11.24
N ARG A 243 -19.23 -9.24 10.18
CA ARG A 243 -20.27 -8.20 10.32
C ARG A 243 -21.58 -8.76 10.85
N LYS A 244 -22.00 -9.94 10.39
CA LYS A 244 -23.17 -10.65 10.91
C LYS A 244 -22.99 -11.03 12.38
N LEU A 245 -21.86 -11.64 12.75
CA LEU A 245 -21.53 -11.97 14.14
C LEU A 245 -21.57 -10.73 15.03
N ARG A 246 -20.95 -9.63 14.60
CA ARG A 246 -21.00 -8.34 15.31
C ARG A 246 -22.44 -7.85 15.55
N ALA A 247 -23.29 -7.94 14.52
CA ALA A 247 -24.69 -7.55 14.63
C ALA A 247 -25.47 -8.47 15.58
N GLY A 248 -25.19 -9.78 15.57
CA GLY A 248 -25.83 -10.74 16.46
C GLY A 248 -25.37 -10.62 17.91
N VAL A 249 -24.09 -10.34 18.18
CA VAL A 249 -23.59 -10.01 19.53
C VAL A 249 -24.26 -8.74 20.06
N ARG A 250 -24.39 -7.70 19.22
CA ARG A 250 -25.12 -6.47 19.60
C ARG A 250 -26.60 -6.74 19.90
N ALA A 251 -27.20 -7.69 19.19
CA ALA A 251 -28.57 -8.12 19.41
C ALA A 251 -28.72 -9.22 20.49
N ARG A 252 -27.65 -9.56 21.22
CA ARG A 252 -27.63 -10.61 22.26
C ARG A 252 -28.09 -12.00 21.77
N ARG A 253 -27.89 -12.28 20.49
CA ARG A 253 -28.20 -13.57 19.82
C ARG A 253 -27.02 -14.51 19.71
N ALA A 254 -25.82 -14.06 20.07
CA ALA A 254 -24.65 -14.92 20.07
C ALA A 254 -24.65 -15.82 21.30
N VAL A 255 -24.15 -17.03 21.11
CA VAL A 255 -23.90 -18.01 22.16
C VAL A 255 -22.40 -18.10 22.39
N GLY A 256 -21.99 -18.66 23.51
CA GLY A 256 -20.58 -18.85 23.76
C GLY A 256 -20.27 -19.85 24.84
N THR A 257 -18.98 -20.09 25.01
CA THR A 257 -18.43 -20.97 26.04
C THR A 257 -17.10 -20.41 26.55
N GLU A 258 -16.73 -20.82 27.74
CA GLU A 258 -15.43 -20.51 28.32
C GLU A 258 -14.37 -21.45 27.72
N VAL A 259 -13.27 -20.86 27.25
CA VAL A 259 -12.13 -21.58 26.69
C VAL A 259 -10.88 -21.16 27.43
N SER A 260 -10.15 -22.11 28.01
CA SER A 260 -8.81 -21.86 28.56
C SER A 260 -7.78 -22.00 27.45
N ILE A 261 -6.95 -20.98 27.24
CA ILE A 261 -5.89 -21.04 26.22
C ILE A 261 -4.74 -21.88 26.75
N GLN A 262 -4.39 -22.97 26.06
CA GLN A 262 -3.29 -23.87 26.44
C GLN A 262 -1.99 -23.52 25.73
N GLY A 263 -2.07 -22.87 24.57
CA GLY A 263 -0.88 -22.48 23.83
C GLY A 263 -1.14 -22.15 22.38
N SER A 264 -0.08 -22.29 21.58
CA SER A 264 -0.14 -22.13 20.14
C SER A 264 -0.05 -23.45 19.43
N GLY A 265 -0.75 -23.56 18.31
CA GLY A 265 -0.67 -24.69 17.40
C GLY A 265 -0.84 -24.26 15.94
N ALA A 266 -1.05 -25.26 15.10
CA ALA A 266 -1.40 -25.10 13.71
C ALA A 266 -2.64 -25.95 13.42
N CYS A 267 -3.56 -25.42 12.63
CA CYS A 267 -4.76 -26.13 12.20
C CYS A 267 -4.64 -26.41 10.70
N GLN A 268 -4.86 -27.66 10.31
CA GLN A 268 -4.86 -28.08 8.92
C GLN A 268 -6.29 -28.03 8.38
N LEU A 269 -6.51 -27.18 7.39
CA LEU A 269 -7.82 -26.99 6.76
C LEU A 269 -7.82 -27.53 5.34
N THR A 270 -8.91 -28.19 4.97
CA THR A 270 -9.15 -28.63 3.60
C THR A 270 -9.99 -27.57 2.90
N VAL A 271 -9.37 -26.77 2.03
CA VAL A 271 -10.03 -25.68 1.32
C VAL A 271 -10.27 -26.08 -0.14
N LYS A 272 -11.52 -25.97 -0.62
CA LYS A 272 -11.84 -26.14 -2.04
C LYS A 272 -11.31 -24.94 -2.84
N VAL A 273 -10.54 -25.19 -3.89
CA VAL A 273 -9.98 -24.13 -4.75
C VAL A 273 -10.72 -24.14 -6.09
N GLY A 274 -11.48 -23.08 -6.37
CA GLY A 274 -12.25 -22.94 -7.62
C GLY A 274 -13.57 -23.72 -7.62
N GLN A 275 -14.14 -23.96 -8.81
CA GLN A 275 -15.37 -24.73 -9.00
C GLN A 275 -15.14 -26.25 -9.13
N GLN A 276 -13.89 -26.72 -9.25
CA GLN A 276 -13.56 -28.14 -9.37
C GLN A 276 -13.22 -28.80 -8.02
N ARG A 277 -13.26 -30.15 -8.00
CA ARG A 277 -13.03 -31.03 -6.84
C ARG A 277 -11.63 -30.93 -6.21
N ASP A 278 -10.75 -30.06 -6.68
CA ASP A 278 -9.41 -29.89 -6.11
C ASP A 278 -9.49 -29.28 -4.72
N THR A 279 -9.21 -30.13 -3.75
CA THR A 279 -9.06 -29.75 -2.35
C THR A 279 -7.59 -29.49 -2.07
N ARG A 280 -7.28 -28.28 -1.60
CA ARG A 280 -5.94 -27.92 -1.16
C ARG A 280 -5.90 -27.96 0.35
N GLN A 281 -4.94 -28.70 0.90
CA GLN A 281 -4.64 -28.63 2.33
C GLN A 281 -3.86 -27.35 2.62
N VAL A 282 -4.33 -26.61 3.62
CA VAL A 282 -3.82 -25.30 4.00
C VAL A 282 -3.60 -25.30 5.50
N ILE A 283 -2.35 -25.08 5.91
CA ILE A 283 -1.97 -24.99 7.32
C ILE A 283 -2.10 -23.53 7.75
N GLU A 284 -2.86 -23.30 8.82
CA GLU A 284 -3.10 -21.98 9.37
C GLU A 284 -2.66 -21.90 10.84
N PRO A 285 -2.17 -20.74 11.31
CA PRO A 285 -1.84 -20.54 12.71
C PRO A 285 -3.11 -20.62 13.57
N ALA A 286 -3.05 -21.34 14.68
CA ALA A 286 -4.16 -21.44 15.62
C ALA A 286 -3.68 -21.27 17.06
N LEU A 287 -4.55 -20.76 17.94
CA LEU A 287 -4.38 -20.97 19.37
C LEU A 287 -5.04 -22.30 19.74
N LEU A 288 -4.41 -23.03 20.64
CA LEU A 288 -4.98 -24.22 21.24
C LEU A 288 -5.72 -23.81 22.49
N GLY A 289 -7.02 -24.11 22.53
CA GLY A 289 -7.87 -23.90 23.68
C GLY A 289 -8.50 -25.20 24.17
N THR A 290 -8.93 -25.21 25.42
CA THR A 290 -9.72 -26.30 26.01
C THR A 290 -11.00 -25.73 26.62
N ALA A 291 -12.13 -26.34 26.30
CA ALA A 291 -13.43 -26.03 26.88
C ALA A 291 -14.00 -27.32 27.49
N GLY A 292 -13.92 -27.44 28.82
CA GLY A 292 -14.15 -28.71 29.49
C GLY A 292 -13.17 -29.79 28.97
N ASN A 293 -13.71 -30.88 28.44
CA ASN A 293 -12.93 -31.99 27.89
C ASN A 293 -12.62 -31.84 26.39
N ALA A 294 -13.16 -30.82 25.72
CA ALA A 294 -12.98 -30.63 24.29
C ALA A 294 -11.77 -29.72 24.01
N THR A 295 -10.94 -30.11 23.04
CA THR A 295 -9.89 -29.26 22.49
C THR A 295 -10.44 -28.47 21.30
N VAL A 296 -10.07 -27.20 21.20
CA VAL A 296 -10.52 -26.31 20.13
C VAL A 296 -9.35 -25.53 19.53
N HIS A 297 -9.29 -25.49 18.21
CA HIS A 297 -8.35 -24.73 17.42
C HIS A 297 -8.96 -23.39 17.02
N LEU A 298 -8.43 -22.33 17.62
CA LEU A 298 -8.85 -20.96 17.37
C LEU A 298 -7.94 -20.38 16.29
N ILE A 299 -8.35 -20.51 15.03
CA ILE A 299 -7.58 -20.06 13.87
C ILE A 299 -7.51 -18.53 13.86
N VAL A 300 -6.29 -18.02 13.95
CA VAL A 300 -6.01 -16.58 13.98
C VAL A 300 -5.57 -16.08 12.61
N ASP A 301 -5.49 -14.75 12.44
CA ASP A 301 -4.99 -14.19 11.19
C ASP A 301 -3.53 -14.65 10.93
N ARG A 302 -3.23 -15.00 9.68
CA ARG A 302 -1.88 -15.33 9.17
C ARG A 302 -0.87 -14.19 9.26
N HIS A 303 -1.21 -13.08 9.89
CA HIS A 303 -0.26 -12.03 10.27
C HIS A 303 0.00 -11.95 11.78
N LEU A 304 -0.85 -12.58 12.62
CA LEU A 304 -0.71 -12.62 14.09
C LEU A 304 0.15 -13.80 14.53
N ASP A 305 0.92 -13.69 15.61
CA ASP A 305 1.79 -14.79 16.06
C ASP A 305 1.04 -15.61 17.08
N ALA A 306 0.74 -16.88 16.78
CA ALA A 306 -0.07 -17.68 17.68
C ALA A 306 0.66 -17.95 19.00
N SER A 307 1.97 -18.23 18.96
CA SER A 307 2.77 -18.47 20.17
C SER A 307 2.72 -17.29 21.11
N VAL A 308 3.00 -16.12 20.56
CA VAL A 308 3.12 -14.94 21.39
C VAL A 308 1.75 -14.39 21.79
N LEU A 309 0.72 -14.57 20.96
CA LEU A 309 -0.67 -14.31 21.32
C LEU A 309 -1.15 -15.24 22.45
N ALA A 310 -0.75 -16.52 22.47
CA ALA A 310 -1.07 -17.43 23.57
C ALA A 310 -0.39 -16.99 24.88
N GLU A 311 0.89 -16.59 24.80
CA GLU A 311 1.61 -16.00 25.95
C GLU A 311 0.93 -14.72 26.46
N ASP A 312 0.43 -13.87 25.56
CA ASP A 312 -0.24 -12.61 25.90
C ASP A 312 -1.62 -12.79 26.52
N LEU A 313 -2.36 -13.80 26.07
CA LEU A 313 -3.60 -14.22 26.69
C LEU A 313 -3.35 -14.88 28.06
N GLY A 314 -2.08 -15.06 28.44
CA GLY A 314 -1.66 -15.53 29.75
C GLY A 314 -2.09 -16.96 30.05
N TYR A 315 -2.42 -17.74 29.01
CA TYR A 315 -3.03 -19.06 29.13
C TYR A 315 -4.34 -19.07 29.95
N GLY A 316 -4.97 -17.90 30.07
CA GLY A 316 -6.15 -17.70 30.91
C GLY A 316 -7.46 -18.05 30.21
N PRO A 317 -8.57 -18.03 30.97
CA PRO A 317 -9.89 -18.25 30.43
C PRO A 317 -10.33 -17.06 29.55
N VAL A 318 -10.96 -17.37 28.42
CA VAL A 318 -11.53 -16.40 27.48
C VAL A 318 -12.93 -16.84 27.07
N TRP A 319 -13.81 -15.88 26.79
CA TRP A 319 -15.09 -16.18 26.16
C TRP A 319 -14.91 -16.40 24.66
N LEU A 320 -15.29 -17.57 24.17
CA LEU A 320 -15.47 -17.82 22.74
C LEU A 320 -16.94 -17.59 22.39
N CYS A 321 -17.23 -16.64 21.50
CA CYS A 321 -18.59 -16.29 21.10
C CYS A 321 -18.81 -16.50 19.60
N TRP A 322 -19.95 -17.08 19.22
CA TRP A 322 -20.35 -17.32 17.83
C TRP A 322 -21.87 -17.17 17.66
N LEU A 323 -22.36 -17.22 16.42
CA LEU A 323 -23.81 -17.28 16.14
C LEU A 323 -24.26 -18.73 16.01
N PRO A 324 -25.42 -19.11 16.60
CA PRO A 324 -25.99 -20.45 16.39
C PRO A 324 -26.22 -20.71 14.91
N GLU A 325 -26.91 -19.79 14.24
CA GLU A 325 -27.08 -19.78 12.79
C GLU A 325 -25.86 -19.15 12.12
N HIS A 326 -24.91 -20.00 11.73
CA HIS A 326 -23.68 -19.58 11.09
C HIS A 326 -23.60 -20.01 9.62
N LYS A 327 -23.03 -19.15 8.78
CA LYS A 327 -22.67 -19.52 7.40
C LYS A 327 -21.30 -20.20 7.43
N ARG A 328 -21.19 -21.39 6.84
CA ARG A 328 -19.91 -22.05 6.61
C ARG A 328 -18.98 -21.18 5.78
N LEU A 329 -17.78 -20.93 6.31
CA LEU A 329 -16.69 -20.26 5.62
C LEU A 329 -15.78 -21.28 4.93
N PRO A 330 -14.89 -20.85 4.01
CA PRO A 330 -13.91 -21.73 3.39
C PRO A 330 -13.13 -22.56 4.42
N GLY A 331 -12.99 -23.85 4.15
CA GLY A 331 -12.37 -24.81 5.07
C GLY A 331 -13.28 -25.33 6.16
N ASN A 332 -14.62 -25.25 6.00
CA ASN A 332 -15.62 -25.65 7.00
C ASN A 332 -15.38 -24.99 8.36
N THR A 333 -15.19 -23.67 8.33
CA THR A 333 -14.91 -22.87 9.52
C THR A 333 -16.06 -21.92 9.82
N VAL A 334 -16.15 -21.50 11.08
CA VAL A 334 -17.15 -20.59 11.60
C VAL A 334 -16.47 -19.32 12.09
N ALA A 335 -17.06 -18.16 11.78
CA ALA A 335 -16.60 -16.91 12.34
C ALA A 335 -16.94 -16.85 13.83
N ALA A 336 -15.93 -16.59 14.67
CA ALA A 336 -16.09 -16.42 16.10
C ALA A 336 -15.30 -15.21 16.59
N VAL A 337 -15.54 -14.81 17.84
CA VAL A 337 -14.80 -13.77 18.53
C VAL A 337 -14.37 -14.27 19.91
N LEU A 338 -13.09 -14.10 20.22
CA LEU A 338 -12.55 -14.29 21.56
C LEU A 338 -12.65 -12.98 22.31
N ILE A 339 -13.08 -13.06 23.56
CA ILE A 339 -13.20 -11.93 24.47
C ILE A 339 -12.48 -12.27 25.76
N THR A 340 -11.45 -11.49 26.06
CA THR A 340 -10.68 -11.62 27.30
C THR A 340 -11.43 -11.00 28.48
N ALA A 341 -11.04 -11.36 29.70
CA ALA A 341 -11.61 -10.80 30.92
C ALA A 341 -11.53 -9.25 30.98
N ASP A 342 -10.50 -8.64 30.38
CA ASP A 342 -10.36 -7.17 30.30
C ASP A 342 -11.16 -6.53 29.13
N GLY A 343 -12.03 -7.30 28.48
CA GLY A 343 -12.93 -6.83 27.42
C GLY A 343 -12.23 -6.58 26.08
N GLN A 344 -11.07 -7.18 25.84
CA GLN A 344 -10.42 -7.14 24.53
C GLN A 344 -10.96 -8.21 23.62
N THR A 345 -11.13 -7.86 22.35
CA THR A 345 -11.76 -8.74 21.37
C THR A 345 -10.79 -9.12 20.26
N LEU A 346 -10.68 -10.41 19.99
CA LEU A 346 -9.94 -10.95 18.85
C LEU A 346 -10.87 -11.74 17.93
N TRP A 347 -10.88 -11.37 16.65
CA TRP A 347 -11.65 -12.10 15.63
C TRP A 347 -10.91 -13.37 15.23
N VAL A 348 -11.58 -14.52 15.33
CA VAL A 348 -11.00 -15.84 15.03
C VAL A 348 -11.93 -16.66 14.14
N ARG A 349 -11.42 -17.79 13.66
CA ARG A 349 -12.22 -18.84 13.03
C ARG A 349 -12.07 -20.13 13.82
N VAL A 350 -13.11 -20.94 13.84
CA VAL A 350 -13.10 -22.25 14.51
C VAL A 350 -13.58 -23.30 13.51
N PRO A 351 -12.94 -24.47 13.40
CA PRO A 351 -13.48 -25.60 12.63
C PRO A 351 -14.88 -25.96 13.13
N GLU A 352 -15.84 -26.13 12.22
CA GLU A 352 -17.24 -26.42 12.58
C GLU A 352 -17.36 -27.70 13.42
N ALA A 353 -16.62 -28.75 13.04
CA ALA A 353 -16.61 -30.02 13.76
C ALA A 353 -16.13 -29.91 15.22
N GLU A 354 -15.28 -28.93 15.53
CA GLU A 354 -14.82 -28.67 16.91
C GLU A 354 -15.78 -27.73 17.64
N LEU A 355 -16.54 -26.91 16.93
CA LEU A 355 -17.54 -26.04 17.52
C LEU A 355 -18.77 -26.83 17.98
N ASP A 356 -19.15 -27.85 17.21
CA ASP A 356 -20.29 -28.73 17.50
C ASP A 356 -20.08 -29.58 18.77
N THR A 357 -18.83 -29.79 19.19
CA THR A 357 -18.50 -30.49 20.44
C THR A 357 -18.52 -29.58 21.67
N LEU A 358 -18.63 -28.27 21.49
CA LEU A 358 -18.66 -27.31 22.59
C LEU A 358 -20.07 -27.15 23.16
N SER A 359 -20.16 -27.11 24.49
CA SER A 359 -21.39 -26.73 25.18
C SER A 359 -21.66 -25.24 24.98
N ALA A 360 -22.58 -24.91 24.08
CA ALA A 360 -23.04 -23.55 23.83
C ALA A 360 -23.97 -23.08 24.94
N GLY A 361 -23.63 -21.97 25.61
CA GLY A 361 -24.44 -21.37 26.66
C GLY A 361 -24.85 -19.92 26.37
N PRO A 362 -25.84 -19.40 27.11
CA PRO A 362 -26.11 -17.97 27.14
C PRO A 362 -24.90 -17.23 27.72
N LEU A 363 -24.57 -16.08 27.13
CA LEU A 363 -23.45 -15.27 27.58
C LEU A 363 -23.90 -14.24 28.63
N PRO A 364 -23.11 -14.00 29.69
CA PRO A 364 -23.38 -12.90 30.61
C PRO A 364 -23.11 -11.59 29.87
N TRP A 365 -24.12 -10.76 29.59
CA TRP A 365 -23.96 -9.56 28.77
C TRP A 365 -23.61 -8.30 29.59
N ARG A 366 -22.83 -7.39 29.00
CA ARG A 366 -22.57 -6.05 29.52
C ARG A 366 -22.69 -5.00 28.42
N ASP A 367 -23.38 -3.90 28.70
CA ASP A 367 -23.54 -2.79 27.76
C ASP A 367 -22.34 -1.84 27.75
N THR A 368 -21.16 -2.39 27.45
CA THR A 368 -19.91 -1.62 27.31
C THR A 368 -19.27 -1.81 25.93
N PRO A 369 -18.55 -0.81 25.42
CA PRO A 369 -17.73 -0.97 24.23
C PRO A 369 -16.54 -1.88 24.52
N ALA A 370 -16.42 -2.92 23.72
CA ALA A 370 -15.26 -3.78 23.75
C ALA A 370 -14.06 -3.07 23.11
N ARG A 371 -12.86 -3.39 23.57
CA ARG A 371 -11.63 -2.84 22.99
C ARG A 371 -11.10 -3.82 21.94
N PRO A 372 -10.66 -3.35 20.76
CA PRO A 372 -9.96 -4.25 19.85
C PRO A 372 -8.70 -4.76 20.54
N PHE A 373 -8.40 -6.04 20.37
CA PHE A 373 -7.08 -6.55 20.72
C PHE A 373 -6.05 -5.68 19.97
N GLY A 374 -5.13 -5.06 20.72
CA GLY A 374 -4.30 -3.96 20.21
C GLY A 374 -3.45 -4.34 18.98
N PRO A 375 -3.00 -3.35 18.18
CA PRO A 375 -2.09 -3.62 17.07
C PRO A 375 -0.78 -4.19 17.61
N TYR A 376 -0.52 -5.45 17.27
CA TYR A 376 0.72 -6.13 17.61
C TYR A 376 1.91 -5.53 16.84
N ASN A 377 3.04 -5.37 17.51
CA ASN A 377 4.31 -5.06 16.84
C ASN A 377 4.59 -6.17 15.83
N VAL A 378 4.59 -5.79 14.55
CA VAL A 378 4.63 -6.70 13.41
C VAL A 378 5.98 -7.40 13.32
N TRP A 379 7.04 -6.82 13.89
CA TRP A 379 8.40 -7.34 13.76
C TRP A 379 8.63 -8.64 14.53
N ARG A 380 9.07 -9.68 13.81
CA ARG A 380 9.47 -10.99 14.34
C ARG A 380 10.84 -11.38 13.81
N GLN A 381 11.77 -11.67 14.71
CA GLN A 381 13.14 -12.02 14.36
C GLN A 381 13.25 -13.32 13.54
N ARG A 382 12.31 -14.27 13.65
CA ARG A 382 12.37 -15.53 12.89
C ARG A 382 11.77 -15.44 11.47
N VAL A 383 10.97 -14.41 11.20
CA VAL A 383 10.19 -14.27 9.95
C VAL A 383 10.67 -13.08 9.12
N HIS A 384 10.80 -11.91 9.75
CA HIS A 384 10.95 -10.66 9.02
C HIS A 384 12.35 -10.39 8.45
N PRO A 385 13.46 -10.88 9.02
CA PRO A 385 14.78 -10.70 8.40
C PRO A 385 14.87 -11.21 6.96
N ALA A 386 14.10 -12.24 6.61
CA ALA A 386 14.10 -12.78 5.24
C ALA A 386 13.65 -11.76 4.19
N GLY A 387 12.77 -10.80 4.54
CA GLY A 387 12.29 -9.78 3.61
C GLY A 387 12.99 -8.42 3.73
N VAL A 388 13.87 -8.22 4.73
CA VAL A 388 14.60 -6.94 4.89
C VAL A 388 15.45 -6.59 3.68
N PRO A 389 16.24 -7.52 3.09
CA PRO A 389 17.06 -7.19 1.93
C PRO A 389 16.21 -6.64 0.78
N ALA A 390 15.03 -7.21 0.53
CA ALA A 390 14.13 -6.73 -0.51
C ALA A 390 13.67 -5.28 -0.23
N VAL A 391 13.26 -4.96 1.01
CA VAL A 391 12.86 -3.60 1.41
C VAL A 391 14.03 -2.62 1.28
N VAL A 392 15.22 -3.01 1.71
CA VAL A 392 16.44 -2.18 1.61
C VAL A 392 16.79 -1.89 0.15
N VAL A 393 16.76 -2.91 -0.72
CA VAL A 393 16.99 -2.74 -2.16
C VAL A 393 15.98 -1.78 -2.77
N GLY A 394 14.69 -1.92 -2.44
CA GLY A 394 13.66 -0.99 -2.90
C GLY A 394 13.88 0.45 -2.40
N PHE A 395 14.27 0.62 -1.15
CA PHE A 395 14.59 1.93 -0.59
C PHE A 395 15.82 2.57 -1.27
N LEU A 396 16.89 1.80 -1.48
CA LEU A 396 18.08 2.27 -2.20
C LEU A 396 17.77 2.63 -3.65
N ALA A 397 16.91 1.87 -4.32
CA ALA A 397 16.43 2.21 -5.66
C ALA A 397 15.66 3.54 -5.67
N ALA A 398 14.83 3.81 -4.65
CA ALA A 398 14.13 5.09 -4.51
C ALA A 398 15.11 6.26 -4.26
N VAL A 399 16.16 6.05 -3.46
CA VAL A 399 17.22 7.04 -3.25
C VAL A 399 18.00 7.31 -4.54
N ALA A 400 18.41 6.27 -5.25
CA ALA A 400 19.11 6.38 -6.53
C ALA A 400 18.25 7.14 -7.57
N GLN A 401 16.95 6.85 -7.60
CA GLN A 401 16.00 7.55 -8.46
C GLN A 401 15.90 9.04 -8.11
N ALA A 402 15.84 9.40 -6.83
CA ALA A 402 15.75 10.80 -6.40
C ALA A 402 17.07 11.58 -6.60
N ALA A 403 18.22 10.90 -6.46
CA ALA A 403 19.54 11.52 -6.56
C ALA A 403 20.00 11.70 -8.01
N PHE A 404 19.83 10.68 -8.86
CA PHE A 404 20.40 10.66 -10.21
C PHE A 404 19.37 10.72 -11.33
N THR A 405 18.10 10.40 -11.03
CA THR A 405 16.95 10.35 -11.96
C THR A 405 17.31 9.96 -13.40
N PRO A 406 17.82 8.74 -13.64
CA PRO A 406 18.32 8.35 -14.95
C PRO A 406 17.19 8.34 -15.99
N ALA A 407 17.34 8.96 -17.16
CA ALA A 407 16.28 9.01 -18.16
C ALA A 407 16.00 7.62 -18.81
N GLY A 408 14.80 7.45 -19.36
CA GLY A 408 14.44 6.27 -20.16
C GLY A 408 14.36 4.94 -19.38
N LEU A 409 14.90 3.87 -19.96
CA LEU A 409 14.74 2.50 -19.45
C LEU A 409 15.28 2.30 -18.03
N ALA A 410 16.36 3.00 -17.67
CA ALA A 410 16.98 2.88 -16.35
C ALA A 410 16.07 3.39 -15.21
N SER A 411 15.38 4.53 -15.39
CA SER A 411 14.35 4.98 -14.44
C SER A 411 13.21 3.98 -14.35
N TRP A 412 12.72 3.47 -15.48
CA TRP A 412 11.68 2.44 -15.50
C TRP A 412 12.04 1.21 -14.65
N LEU A 413 13.25 0.67 -14.82
CA LEU A 413 13.72 -0.48 -14.04
C LEU A 413 13.81 -0.16 -12.54
N LEU A 414 14.29 1.03 -12.15
CA LEU A 414 14.33 1.45 -10.75
C LEU A 414 12.93 1.50 -10.14
N TRP A 415 11.96 2.06 -10.85
CA TRP A 415 10.57 2.11 -10.37
C TRP A 415 9.92 0.73 -10.26
N ILE A 416 10.23 -0.20 -11.17
CA ILE A 416 9.82 -1.60 -11.04
C ILE A 416 10.42 -2.23 -9.77
N VAL A 417 11.70 -2.00 -9.50
CA VAL A 417 12.36 -2.51 -8.29
C VAL A 417 11.72 -1.93 -7.02
N ILE A 418 11.46 -0.61 -6.98
CA ILE A 418 10.79 0.04 -5.85
C ILE A 418 9.40 -0.58 -5.64
N ALA A 419 8.63 -0.80 -6.72
CA ALA A 419 7.29 -1.34 -6.67
C ALA A 419 7.22 -2.82 -6.24
N LEU A 420 8.13 -3.65 -6.75
CA LEU A 420 8.17 -5.08 -6.45
C LEU A 420 8.76 -5.37 -5.08
N SER A 421 9.60 -4.48 -4.54
CA SER A 421 10.27 -4.69 -3.25
C SER A 421 9.33 -5.08 -2.09
N PRO A 422 8.17 -4.43 -1.86
CA PRO A 422 7.31 -4.76 -0.72
C PRO A 422 6.51 -6.04 -0.98
N ALA A 423 6.19 -6.33 -2.24
CA ALA A 423 5.55 -7.57 -2.64
C ALA A 423 6.49 -8.78 -2.42
N THR A 424 7.75 -8.66 -2.84
CA THR A 424 8.80 -9.65 -2.61
C THR A 424 9.06 -9.84 -1.12
N ALA A 425 9.17 -8.76 -0.34
CA ALA A 425 9.31 -8.86 1.12
C ALA A 425 8.12 -9.62 1.77
N THR A 426 6.89 -9.29 1.36
CA THR A 426 5.68 -9.95 1.85
C THR A 426 5.64 -11.44 1.49
N LEU A 427 6.06 -11.79 0.27
CA LEU A 427 6.17 -13.17 -0.19
C LEU A 427 7.20 -13.96 0.62
N LEU A 428 8.37 -13.38 0.86
CA LEU A 428 9.43 -14.01 1.66
C LEU A 428 8.99 -14.23 3.11
N TRP A 429 8.30 -13.25 3.71
CA TRP A 429 7.70 -13.41 5.04
C TRP A 429 6.64 -14.52 5.04
N TYR A 430 5.81 -14.59 4.01
CA TYR A 430 4.80 -15.63 3.86
C TYR A 430 5.42 -17.03 3.75
N GLN A 431 6.43 -17.20 2.90
CA GLN A 431 7.14 -18.48 2.73
C GLN A 431 7.87 -18.90 4.00
N ARG A 432 8.55 -17.98 4.68
CA ARG A 432 9.25 -18.29 5.94
C ARG A 432 8.27 -18.71 7.02
N ARG A 433 7.13 -18.04 7.11
CA ARG A 433 6.09 -18.36 8.07
C ARG A 433 5.44 -19.72 7.82
N THR A 434 5.14 -20.06 6.56
CA THR A 434 4.56 -21.37 6.24
C THR A 434 5.53 -22.51 6.55
N ARG A 435 6.83 -22.32 6.30
CA ARG A 435 7.86 -23.29 6.73
C ARG A 435 7.88 -23.47 8.25
N LEU A 436 7.86 -22.37 9.01
CA LEU A 436 7.86 -22.46 10.48
C LEU A 436 6.60 -23.16 11.03
N LEU A 437 5.43 -22.94 10.42
CA LEU A 437 4.20 -23.61 10.81
C LEU A 437 4.22 -25.11 10.48
N LYS A 438 4.77 -25.50 9.32
CA LYS A 438 4.95 -26.91 8.97
C LYS A 438 5.84 -27.64 9.97
N ASN A 439 7.00 -27.07 10.29
CA ASN A 439 7.92 -27.65 11.26
C ASN A 439 7.29 -27.75 12.67
N ALA A 440 6.47 -26.76 13.05
CA ALA A 440 5.76 -26.79 14.33
C ALA A 440 4.67 -27.87 14.38
N GLN A 441 4.05 -28.19 13.25
CA GLN A 441 3.08 -29.27 13.16
C GLN A 441 3.77 -30.64 13.23
N GLU A 442 4.88 -30.83 12.51
CA GLU A 442 5.68 -32.07 12.54
C GLU A 442 6.21 -32.40 13.94
N THR A 443 6.57 -31.38 14.72
CA THR A 443 7.03 -31.55 16.11
C THR A 443 5.91 -31.79 17.11
N ALA A 444 4.65 -31.51 16.78
CA ALA A 444 3.50 -31.79 17.63
C ALA A 444 2.90 -33.19 17.40
N THR A 445 3.30 -33.87 16.32
CA THR A 445 2.85 -35.23 15.96
C THR A 445 3.80 -36.34 16.42
N VAL A 446 4.95 -35.96 17.00
CA VAL A 446 5.93 -36.86 17.64
C VAL A 446 5.78 -36.69 19.14
#